data_AF-A0A9D1GU61-F1
#
_entry.id   AF-A0A9D1GU61-F1
#
_cell.length_a   1.000
_cell.length_b   1.000
_cell.length_c   1.000
_cell.angle_alpha   90.00
_cell.angle_beta   90.00
_cell.angle_gamma   90.00
#
_symmetry.space_group_name_H-M   'P 1'
#
loop_
_entity.id
_entity.type
_entity.pdbx_description
1 polymer ?
#
loop_
_entity_poly.entity_id
_entity_poly.type
_entity_poly.pdbx_seq_one_letter_code
_entity_poly.pdbx_strand_id
1 'polypeptide(L)'
;MIDGTKDEAYANAVPLEFNQQGDTNGNGMVMDHSDATAYIINDAEYAYVFVDVYDDNLDNSGSIAYDQDSVEMFWMVDNAKAQIRYHFDGVVDADSGEDVESAMVTTETGYAVEAKIPLTDVFDNKIEMCIQINVCEDGLRQYTCYIEGNAEGDRAYARNNRESLNDCWWTLALAGEFEDTVDNYPPVNTTVVREDDNIYPVELDDYNGLSQIPFMTRVFTQSHFNWKLVELGAPITGTLGQTVEANWTDIQGLVEWLDEDTNSFSQDPYLVLQMSDDEILSEGLPSDAAVGDLGYVGYYTFTYTDITINSEGFDTVVIPGDTIENCRLVPKNEGGWISGAAYEYNLSPYIKQTLGLDTVQLCEFISNITSISTTVTLDAYNGVTADRLEELKAEAEAAEAAAVEEVNGYSEAVSSAESVVNDETASIEDKKTAAEDALEAANNAVAAAEGYHDLLETANALLETANELNDTVAELEEAEAEAELSNEEEPAADENGSEDTETDTDTQTETQAEGSSTIVIVVVIVVVVAVVAVVAVLAAKKKK
;
A
#
# COMPACT_ATOMS: atom_id res chain seq x y z
N MET A 1 -28.42 -8.47 -29.23
CA MET A 1 -29.61 -9.13 -28.65
C MET A 1 -29.09 -10.41 -28.05
N ILE A 2 -29.50 -10.85 -26.86
CA ILE A 2 -29.02 -12.16 -26.38
C ILE A 2 -29.83 -13.26 -27.07
N ASP A 3 -29.26 -13.85 -28.10
CA ASP A 3 -29.91 -14.91 -28.89
C ASP A 3 -28.99 -16.08 -29.27
N GLY A 4 -27.72 -16.03 -28.86
CA GLY A 4 -26.74 -17.09 -29.12
C GLY A 4 -26.12 -16.98 -30.51
N THR A 5 -26.43 -15.95 -31.29
CA THR A 5 -25.80 -15.68 -32.58
C THR A 5 -24.81 -14.53 -32.46
N LYS A 6 -23.63 -14.67 -33.06
CA LYS A 6 -22.64 -13.60 -33.04
C LYS A 6 -23.12 -12.35 -33.79
N ASP A 7 -23.44 -11.31 -33.03
CA ASP A 7 -23.82 -9.98 -33.54
C ASP A 7 -22.63 -9.23 -34.18
N GLU A 8 -22.92 -8.31 -35.11
CA GLU A 8 -21.92 -7.39 -35.70
C GLU A 8 -21.22 -6.51 -34.63
N ALA A 9 -21.82 -6.34 -33.45
CA ALA A 9 -21.24 -5.60 -32.33
C ALA A 9 -19.90 -6.20 -31.85
N TYR A 10 -19.73 -7.52 -31.96
CA TYR A 10 -18.48 -8.21 -31.61
C TYR A 10 -17.40 -8.12 -32.70
N ALA A 11 -17.66 -7.47 -33.85
CA ALA A 11 -16.75 -7.50 -35.00
C ALA A 11 -15.36 -6.91 -34.71
N ASN A 12 -15.24 -6.03 -33.71
CA ASN A 12 -13.96 -5.44 -33.29
C ASN A 12 -13.50 -5.94 -31.91
N ALA A 13 -14.20 -6.90 -31.31
CA ALA A 13 -13.78 -7.51 -30.05
C ALA A 13 -12.53 -8.36 -30.28
N VAL A 14 -11.64 -8.39 -29.29
CA VAL A 14 -10.45 -9.25 -29.32
C VAL A 14 -10.91 -10.71 -29.23
N PRO A 15 -10.52 -11.59 -30.17
CA PRO A 15 -10.78 -13.02 -30.04
C PRO A 15 -9.91 -13.60 -28.93
N LEU A 16 -10.54 -14.34 -28.03
CA LEU A 16 -9.89 -15.05 -26.92
C LEU A 16 -9.97 -16.55 -27.20
N GLU A 17 -8.83 -17.16 -27.55
CA GLU A 17 -8.79 -18.57 -27.98
C GLU A 17 -8.63 -19.49 -26.77
N PHE A 18 -9.50 -20.50 -26.69
CA PHE A 18 -9.43 -21.59 -25.71
C PHE A 18 -8.52 -22.67 -26.24
N ASN A 19 -7.25 -22.64 -25.88
CA ASN A 19 -6.25 -23.58 -26.37
C ASN A 19 -5.36 -24.13 -25.24
N GLN A 20 -5.76 -24.00 -23.99
CA GLN A 20 -5.00 -24.54 -22.86
C GLN A 20 -5.80 -25.59 -22.12
N GLN A 21 -5.29 -26.83 -22.07
CA GLN A 21 -5.89 -27.88 -21.27
C GLN A 21 -5.64 -27.62 -19.77
N GLY A 22 -6.59 -28.00 -18.93
CA GLY A 22 -6.46 -28.04 -17.48
C GLY A 22 -6.15 -29.45 -17.00
N ASP A 23 -4.89 -29.73 -16.65
CA ASP A 23 -4.49 -31.01 -16.05
C ASP A 23 -4.60 -30.93 -14.53
N THR A 24 -5.82 -30.93 -13.98
CA THR A 24 -6.07 -30.63 -12.54
C THR A 24 -5.31 -29.38 -12.06
N ASN A 25 -5.82 -28.20 -12.45
CA ASN A 25 -5.35 -26.87 -12.07
C ASN A 25 -4.01 -26.44 -12.69
N GLY A 26 -4.08 -25.54 -13.66
CA GLY A 26 -3.08 -24.50 -13.88
C GLY A 26 -1.78 -24.87 -14.59
N ASN A 27 -1.47 -26.15 -14.80
CA ASN A 27 -0.22 -26.57 -15.47
C ASN A 27 -0.47 -27.45 -16.72
N GLY A 28 -1.53 -27.19 -17.47
CA GLY A 28 -1.81 -28.03 -18.63
C GLY A 28 -1.20 -27.52 -19.93
N MET A 29 -1.17 -28.43 -20.90
CA MET A 29 -0.50 -28.23 -22.17
C MET A 29 -1.28 -27.25 -23.05
N VAL A 30 -0.56 -26.33 -23.70
CA VAL A 30 -1.09 -25.55 -24.82
C VAL A 30 -1.32 -26.51 -26.00
N MET A 31 -2.52 -26.47 -26.55
CA MET A 31 -2.97 -27.27 -27.67
C MET A 31 -2.61 -26.62 -28.99
N ASP A 32 -2.35 -27.45 -30.01
CA ASP A 32 -2.07 -26.98 -31.37
C ASP A 32 -3.31 -26.43 -32.09
N HIS A 33 -4.49 -26.54 -31.48
CA HIS A 33 -5.78 -26.04 -31.96
C HIS A 33 -6.59 -25.47 -30.80
N SER A 34 -7.55 -24.60 -31.12
CA SER A 34 -8.48 -24.06 -30.15
C SER A 34 -9.80 -24.82 -30.18
N ASP A 35 -10.35 -25.12 -29.00
CA ASP A 35 -11.66 -25.74 -28.85
C ASP A 35 -12.79 -24.71 -28.78
N ALA A 36 -12.47 -23.42 -28.64
CA ALA A 36 -13.46 -22.36 -28.70
C ALA A 36 -12.84 -20.98 -28.86
N THR A 37 -13.63 -20.02 -29.31
CA THR A 37 -13.24 -18.61 -29.30
C THR A 37 -14.27 -17.77 -28.54
N ALA A 38 -13.83 -17.00 -27.54
CA ALA A 38 -14.67 -16.00 -26.88
C ALA A 38 -14.48 -14.59 -27.44
N TYR A 39 -15.53 -13.79 -27.35
CA TYR A 39 -15.57 -12.37 -27.68
C TYR A 39 -16.32 -11.64 -26.57
N ILE A 40 -15.71 -10.58 -26.05
CA ILE A 40 -16.28 -9.83 -24.93
C ILE A 40 -16.32 -8.35 -25.30
N ILE A 41 -17.47 -7.72 -25.06
CA ILE A 41 -17.68 -6.28 -25.16
C ILE A 41 -18.44 -5.81 -23.91
N ASN A 42 -18.43 -4.52 -23.62
CA ASN A 42 -19.20 -3.97 -22.51
C ASN A 42 -19.93 -2.68 -22.92
N ASP A 43 -21.02 -2.40 -22.20
CA ASP A 43 -21.61 -1.06 -22.11
C ASP A 43 -21.45 -0.52 -20.69
N ALA A 44 -22.23 0.50 -20.32
CA ALA A 44 -22.16 1.15 -19.01
C ALA A 44 -22.66 0.28 -17.85
N GLU A 45 -23.41 -0.78 -18.11
CA GLU A 45 -24.06 -1.60 -17.09
C GLU A 45 -23.67 -3.08 -17.16
N TYR A 46 -23.25 -3.57 -18.34
CA TYR A 46 -23.07 -4.99 -18.59
C TYR A 46 -21.82 -5.32 -19.41
N ALA A 47 -21.22 -6.47 -19.11
CA ALA A 47 -20.35 -7.20 -20.03
C ALA A 47 -21.19 -8.22 -20.82
N TYR A 48 -20.92 -8.33 -22.11
CA TYR A 48 -21.56 -9.25 -23.04
C TYR A 48 -20.50 -10.25 -23.51
N VAL A 49 -20.74 -11.53 -23.24
CA VAL A 49 -19.80 -12.62 -23.50
C VAL A 49 -20.41 -13.55 -24.53
N PHE A 50 -19.74 -13.72 -25.67
CA PHE A 50 -20.09 -14.68 -26.70
C PHE A 50 -18.98 -15.73 -26.82
N VAL A 51 -19.31 -17.01 -26.71
CA VAL A 51 -18.37 -18.13 -26.80
C VAL A 51 -18.83 -19.06 -27.91
N ASP A 52 -17.98 -19.30 -28.92
CA ASP A 52 -18.22 -20.26 -30.01
C ASP A 52 -17.35 -21.50 -29.79
N VAL A 53 -17.96 -22.64 -29.48
CA VAL A 53 -17.30 -23.90 -29.12
C VAL A 53 -17.25 -24.84 -30.33
N TYR A 54 -16.06 -25.36 -30.60
CA TYR A 54 -15.75 -26.34 -31.61
C TYR A 54 -15.65 -27.74 -30.98
N ASP A 55 -16.72 -28.50 -31.09
CA ASP A 55 -16.83 -29.85 -30.55
C ASP A 55 -17.70 -30.72 -31.48
N ASP A 56 -17.09 -31.73 -32.10
CA ASP A 56 -17.77 -32.65 -33.00
C ASP A 56 -18.35 -33.89 -32.30
N ASN A 57 -18.26 -33.95 -30.96
CA ASN A 57 -18.67 -35.09 -30.13
C ASN A 57 -19.45 -34.67 -28.86
N LEU A 58 -20.46 -33.81 -29.02
CA LEU A 58 -21.32 -33.33 -27.92
C LEU A 58 -21.90 -34.48 -27.06
N ASP A 59 -21.63 -34.42 -25.75
CA ASP A 59 -21.96 -35.43 -24.76
C ASP A 59 -22.47 -34.85 -23.42
N ASN A 60 -23.76 -35.06 -23.16
CA ASN A 60 -24.42 -34.78 -21.88
C ASN A 60 -24.79 -36.07 -21.12
N SER A 61 -24.14 -37.20 -21.40
CA SER A 61 -24.49 -38.50 -20.80
C SER A 61 -23.95 -38.71 -19.37
N GLY A 62 -23.04 -37.84 -18.91
CA GLY A 62 -22.47 -37.86 -17.57
C GLY A 62 -23.51 -37.65 -16.46
N SER A 63 -23.23 -38.20 -15.28
CA SER A 63 -24.17 -38.18 -14.14
C SER A 63 -24.09 -36.93 -13.24
N ILE A 64 -23.10 -36.08 -13.47
CA ILE A 64 -22.84 -34.84 -12.73
C ILE A 64 -22.59 -33.71 -13.74
N ALA A 65 -22.93 -32.48 -13.40
CA ALA A 65 -23.01 -31.38 -14.36
C ALA A 65 -21.66 -31.03 -15.02
N TYR A 66 -20.53 -31.20 -14.33
CA TYR A 66 -19.22 -30.97 -14.92
C TYR A 66 -18.66 -32.16 -15.72
N ASP A 67 -19.38 -33.28 -15.81
CA ASP A 67 -19.11 -34.39 -16.76
C ASP A 67 -20.06 -34.32 -17.98
N GLN A 68 -20.52 -33.12 -18.32
CA GLN A 68 -21.38 -32.82 -19.45
C GLN A 68 -20.83 -31.60 -20.19
N ASP A 69 -20.85 -31.62 -21.53
CA ASP A 69 -20.31 -30.51 -22.32
C ASP A 69 -20.99 -29.20 -21.98
N SER A 70 -20.17 -28.25 -21.54
CA SER A 70 -20.66 -27.01 -20.97
C SER A 70 -19.64 -25.88 -21.01
N VAL A 71 -20.18 -24.66 -21.08
CA VAL A 71 -19.46 -23.42 -20.79
C VAL A 71 -19.82 -22.97 -19.39
N GLU A 72 -18.81 -22.73 -18.56
CA GLU A 72 -18.97 -22.12 -17.24
C GLU A 72 -18.42 -20.70 -17.24
N MET A 73 -19.18 -19.78 -16.67
CA MET A 73 -18.77 -18.39 -16.47
C MET A 73 -18.86 -18.04 -15.00
N PHE A 74 -17.85 -17.32 -14.53
CA PHE A 74 -17.76 -16.83 -13.16
C PHE A 74 -17.43 -15.35 -13.18
N TRP A 75 -18.03 -14.61 -12.26
CA TRP A 75 -17.76 -13.19 -12.06
C TRP A 75 -18.04 -12.84 -10.59
N MET A 76 -17.77 -11.60 -10.22
CA MET A 76 -17.99 -11.10 -8.87
C MET A 76 -19.28 -10.29 -8.78
N VAL A 77 -20.10 -10.60 -7.78
CA VAL A 77 -21.25 -9.79 -7.35
C VAL A 77 -21.16 -9.56 -5.86
N ASP A 78 -21.08 -8.30 -5.43
CA ASP A 78 -20.97 -7.89 -4.04
C ASP A 78 -19.84 -8.63 -3.31
N ASN A 79 -18.68 -8.79 -3.96
CA ASN A 79 -17.53 -9.52 -3.44
C ASN A 79 -17.81 -11.02 -3.12
N ALA A 80 -18.82 -11.60 -3.77
CA ALA A 80 -19.09 -13.03 -3.78
C ALA A 80 -18.97 -13.61 -5.19
N LYS A 81 -18.53 -14.86 -5.29
CA LYS A 81 -18.44 -15.59 -6.56
C LYS A 81 -19.86 -15.87 -7.08
N ALA A 82 -20.19 -15.28 -8.22
CA ALA A 82 -21.30 -15.72 -9.05
C ALA A 82 -20.82 -16.79 -10.03
N GLN A 83 -21.70 -17.73 -10.35
CA GLN A 83 -21.41 -18.82 -11.28
C GLN A 83 -22.65 -19.13 -12.11
N ILE A 84 -22.43 -19.39 -13.39
CA ILE A 84 -23.41 -20.01 -14.27
C ILE A 84 -22.76 -21.08 -15.15
N ARG A 85 -23.48 -22.18 -15.39
CA ARG A 85 -23.08 -23.27 -16.28
C ARG A 85 -24.14 -23.49 -17.35
N TYR A 86 -23.73 -23.40 -18.61
CA TYR A 86 -24.57 -23.61 -19.79
C TYR A 86 -24.19 -24.90 -20.50
N HIS A 87 -25.13 -25.82 -20.63
CA HIS A 87 -24.95 -27.04 -21.42
C HIS A 87 -25.27 -26.79 -22.90
N PHE A 88 -24.69 -27.60 -23.80
CA PHE A 88 -24.92 -27.46 -25.25
C PHE A 88 -26.38 -27.69 -25.70
N ASP A 89 -27.24 -28.23 -24.83
CA ASP A 89 -28.67 -28.45 -25.10
C ASP A 89 -29.58 -27.32 -24.57
N GLY A 90 -28.97 -26.31 -23.94
CA GLY A 90 -29.61 -25.07 -23.51
C GLY A 90 -30.15 -25.16 -22.09
N VAL A 91 -29.87 -26.27 -21.40
CA VAL A 91 -30.10 -26.39 -19.98
C VAL A 91 -29.06 -25.55 -19.25
N VAL A 92 -29.53 -24.68 -18.36
CA VAL A 92 -28.71 -24.01 -17.34
C VAL A 92 -28.73 -24.89 -16.11
N ASP A 93 -27.56 -25.20 -15.56
CA ASP A 93 -27.47 -26.07 -14.38
C ASP A 93 -28.17 -25.45 -13.17
N ALA A 94 -28.91 -26.26 -12.42
CA ALA A 94 -29.74 -25.79 -11.30
C ALA A 94 -28.92 -25.29 -10.10
N ASP A 95 -27.67 -25.74 -9.99
CA ASP A 95 -26.69 -25.30 -8.99
C ASP A 95 -25.91 -24.04 -9.44
N SER A 96 -26.27 -23.44 -10.58
CA SER A 96 -25.77 -22.11 -10.99
C SER A 96 -26.27 -21.05 -10.02
N GLY A 97 -25.34 -20.33 -9.39
CA GLY A 97 -25.61 -19.42 -8.28
C GLY A 97 -26.33 -18.12 -8.67
N GLU A 98 -26.29 -17.72 -9.95
CA GLU A 98 -26.96 -16.52 -10.47
C GLU A 98 -27.56 -16.79 -11.86
N ASP A 99 -28.81 -16.35 -12.09
CA ASP A 99 -29.50 -16.45 -13.37
C ASP A 99 -29.35 -15.13 -14.14
N VAL A 100 -28.62 -15.16 -15.25
CA VAL A 100 -28.41 -13.99 -16.12
C VAL A 100 -29.02 -14.21 -17.50
N GLU A 101 -29.37 -13.12 -18.18
CA GLU A 101 -29.91 -13.18 -19.53
C GLU A 101 -28.89 -13.85 -20.47
N SER A 102 -29.30 -14.96 -21.06
CA SER A 102 -28.43 -15.86 -21.81
C SER A 102 -29.17 -16.60 -22.91
N ALA A 103 -28.43 -17.08 -23.90
CA ALA A 103 -28.94 -17.89 -24.99
C ALA A 103 -27.87 -18.86 -25.49
N MET A 104 -28.32 -20.00 -26.03
CA MET A 104 -27.46 -21.03 -26.60
C MET A 104 -28.04 -21.49 -27.93
N VAL A 105 -27.17 -21.70 -28.92
CA VAL A 105 -27.52 -22.34 -30.20
C VAL A 105 -26.50 -23.43 -30.55
N THR A 106 -26.97 -24.54 -31.12
CA THR A 106 -26.07 -25.52 -31.75
C THR A 106 -25.58 -24.97 -33.08
N THR A 107 -24.30 -25.15 -33.37
CA THR A 107 -23.66 -24.69 -34.61
C THR A 107 -23.32 -25.89 -35.49
N GLU A 108 -22.78 -25.66 -36.69
CA GLU A 108 -22.30 -26.77 -37.53
C GLU A 108 -21.07 -27.49 -36.95
N THR A 109 -20.36 -26.82 -36.04
CA THR A 109 -19.07 -27.25 -35.48
C THR A 109 -19.11 -27.56 -33.99
N GLY A 110 -20.26 -27.40 -33.34
CA GLY A 110 -20.44 -27.57 -31.90
C GLY A 110 -21.64 -26.76 -31.41
N TYR A 111 -21.38 -25.74 -30.60
CA TYR A 111 -22.42 -24.89 -30.01
C TYR A 111 -21.87 -23.50 -29.65
N ALA A 112 -22.76 -22.52 -29.49
CA ALA A 112 -22.41 -21.19 -29.06
C ALA A 112 -23.26 -20.76 -27.87
N VAL A 113 -22.65 -20.02 -26.95
CA VAL A 113 -23.28 -19.46 -25.76
C VAL A 113 -23.10 -17.95 -25.76
N GLU A 114 -24.17 -17.21 -25.50
CA GLU A 114 -24.14 -15.77 -25.31
C GLU A 114 -24.76 -15.42 -23.95
N ALA A 115 -24.07 -14.59 -23.16
CA ALA A 115 -24.51 -14.19 -21.83
C ALA A 115 -24.29 -12.70 -21.58
N LYS A 116 -25.16 -12.12 -20.76
CA LYS A 116 -25.12 -10.73 -20.31
C LYS A 116 -24.85 -10.66 -18.82
N ILE A 117 -23.65 -10.25 -18.45
CA ILE A 117 -23.14 -10.23 -17.07
C ILE A 117 -23.17 -8.80 -16.52
N PRO A 118 -23.72 -8.54 -15.32
CA PRO A 118 -23.74 -7.21 -14.73
C PRO A 118 -22.36 -6.75 -14.25
N LEU A 119 -22.07 -5.46 -14.40
CA LEU A 119 -20.84 -4.82 -13.88
C LEU A 119 -21.07 -4.34 -12.43
N THR A 120 -20.86 -5.22 -11.46
CA THR A 120 -21.15 -4.95 -10.03
C THR A 120 -19.93 -4.73 -9.15
N ASP A 121 -18.79 -5.34 -9.47
CA ASP A 121 -17.54 -5.22 -8.71
C ASP A 121 -16.42 -4.65 -9.60
N VAL A 122 -16.54 -3.37 -9.93
CA VAL A 122 -15.53 -2.65 -10.71
C VAL A 122 -14.44 -2.11 -9.76
N PHE A 123 -13.18 -2.35 -10.12
CA PHE A 123 -12.02 -1.78 -9.45
C PHE A 123 -10.92 -1.47 -10.47
N ASP A 124 -10.37 -0.26 -10.45
CA ASP A 124 -9.35 0.19 -11.41
C ASP A 124 -9.79 -0.05 -12.87
N ASN A 125 -11.06 0.28 -13.13
CA ASN A 125 -11.69 0.15 -14.45
C ASN A 125 -11.66 -1.29 -15.03
N LYS A 126 -11.62 -2.29 -14.14
CA LYS A 126 -11.60 -3.72 -14.46
C LYS A 126 -12.67 -4.47 -13.68
N ILE A 127 -13.07 -5.64 -14.19
CA ILE A 127 -13.81 -6.65 -13.43
C ILE A 127 -13.05 -7.96 -13.40
N GLU A 128 -13.35 -8.79 -12.41
CA GLU A 128 -12.81 -10.15 -12.33
C GLU A 128 -13.77 -11.16 -12.96
N MET A 129 -13.22 -12.07 -13.75
CA MET A 129 -14.01 -13.15 -14.35
C MET A 129 -13.21 -14.42 -14.62
N CYS A 130 -13.90 -15.52 -14.81
CA CYS A 130 -13.36 -16.77 -15.33
C CYS A 130 -14.34 -17.33 -16.36
N ILE A 131 -13.81 -17.88 -17.45
CA ILE A 131 -14.60 -18.61 -18.45
C ILE A 131 -13.86 -19.91 -18.71
N GLN A 132 -14.56 -21.03 -18.62
CA GLN A 132 -14.00 -22.35 -18.86
C GLN A 132 -14.96 -23.24 -19.63
N ILE A 133 -14.42 -24.25 -20.31
CA ILE A 133 -15.19 -25.21 -21.09
C ILE A 133 -14.93 -26.60 -20.54
N ASN A 134 -15.96 -27.36 -20.20
CA ASN A 134 -15.81 -28.79 -19.93
C ASN A 134 -15.96 -29.52 -21.26
N VAL A 135 -14.94 -30.29 -21.64
CA VAL A 135 -14.94 -31.14 -22.84
C VAL A 135 -15.14 -32.58 -22.40
N CYS A 136 -16.20 -33.22 -22.88
CA CYS A 136 -16.70 -34.50 -22.39
C CYS A 136 -16.78 -35.56 -23.49
N GLU A 137 -16.57 -36.82 -23.12
CA GLU A 137 -16.75 -37.98 -23.99
C GLU A 137 -17.06 -39.22 -23.16
N ASP A 138 -17.98 -40.05 -23.65
CA ASP A 138 -18.43 -41.30 -23.02
C ASP A 138 -18.89 -41.15 -21.55
N GLY A 139 -19.48 -40.00 -21.22
CA GLY A 139 -20.06 -39.66 -19.92
C GLY A 139 -19.02 -39.24 -18.87
N LEU A 140 -17.83 -38.84 -19.31
CA LEU A 140 -16.73 -38.37 -18.47
C LEU A 140 -16.13 -37.08 -19.03
N ARG A 141 -15.76 -36.14 -18.16
CA ARG A 141 -14.92 -35.00 -18.57
C ARG A 141 -13.51 -35.46 -18.92
N GLN A 142 -13.08 -35.17 -20.14
CA GLN A 142 -11.73 -35.43 -20.61
C GLN A 142 -10.76 -34.38 -20.04
N TYR A 143 -11.13 -33.10 -20.12
CA TYR A 143 -10.39 -31.98 -19.56
C TYR A 143 -11.30 -30.75 -19.43
N THR A 144 -10.79 -29.74 -18.73
CA THR A 144 -11.33 -28.38 -18.79
C THR A 144 -10.42 -27.56 -19.71
N CYS A 145 -11.00 -26.79 -20.62
CA CYS A 145 -10.27 -25.93 -21.54
C CYS A 145 -10.35 -24.47 -21.10
N TYR A 146 -9.23 -23.76 -21.19
CA TYR A 146 -9.06 -22.36 -20.79
C TYR A 146 -8.48 -21.52 -21.94
N ILE A 147 -8.67 -20.21 -21.83
CA ILE A 147 -8.05 -19.21 -22.70
C ILE A 147 -6.52 -19.24 -22.53
N GLU A 148 -5.77 -19.14 -23.63
CA GLU A 148 -4.29 -19.15 -23.62
C GLU A 148 -3.72 -18.15 -22.61
N GLY A 149 -2.81 -18.61 -21.74
CA GLY A 149 -2.14 -17.75 -20.79
C GLY A 149 -3.00 -17.34 -19.59
N ASN A 150 -4.30 -17.64 -19.57
CA ASN A 150 -5.16 -17.38 -18.41
C ASN A 150 -5.04 -18.45 -17.32
N ALA A 151 -4.57 -19.67 -17.65
CA ALA A 151 -4.30 -20.65 -16.60
C ALA A 151 -3.03 -20.30 -15.79
N GLU A 152 -2.13 -19.50 -16.37
CA GLU A 152 -0.92 -18.97 -15.73
C GLU A 152 -1.05 -17.48 -15.32
N GLY A 153 -1.98 -16.75 -15.95
CA GLY A 153 -2.07 -15.30 -15.92
C GLY A 153 -3.26 -14.78 -15.11
N ASP A 154 -2.92 -13.90 -14.16
CA ASP A 154 -3.78 -12.94 -13.48
C ASP A 154 -4.79 -13.50 -12.45
N ARG A 155 -4.32 -13.82 -11.24
CA ARG A 155 -5.16 -14.30 -10.12
C ARG A 155 -6.00 -13.18 -9.50
N ALA A 156 -7.03 -12.75 -10.22
CA ALA A 156 -7.77 -11.49 -10.15
C ALA A 156 -8.23 -10.90 -8.80
N TYR A 157 -7.93 -11.51 -7.63
CA TYR A 157 -7.58 -10.88 -6.32
C TYR A 157 -7.90 -11.89 -5.19
N ALA A 158 -6.95 -12.77 -4.87
CA ALA A 158 -7.12 -14.02 -4.11
C ALA A 158 -7.66 -13.90 -2.65
N ARG A 159 -8.82 -14.55 -2.37
CA ARG A 159 -9.54 -14.65 -1.08
C ARG A 159 -10.22 -16.03 -0.83
N ASN A 160 -10.46 -16.39 0.44
CA ASN A 160 -11.06 -17.67 0.92
C ASN A 160 -12.59 -17.84 0.65
N ASN A 161 -13.32 -16.82 0.23
CA ASN A 161 -14.77 -16.89 -0.06
C ASN A 161 -15.09 -17.29 -1.51
N ARG A 162 -14.08 -17.70 -2.28
CA ARG A 162 -14.23 -18.11 -3.68
C ARG A 162 -14.02 -19.62 -3.74
N GLU A 163 -15.11 -20.38 -3.82
CA GLU A 163 -15.22 -21.81 -3.45
C GLU A 163 -14.40 -22.82 -4.28
N SER A 164 -13.46 -22.40 -5.12
CA SER A 164 -12.66 -23.33 -5.93
C SER A 164 -11.21 -22.87 -6.06
N LEU A 165 -10.29 -23.68 -5.51
CA LEU A 165 -8.84 -23.55 -5.71
C LEU A 165 -8.40 -23.87 -7.15
N ASN A 166 -9.36 -24.15 -8.04
CA ASN A 166 -9.18 -24.80 -9.33
C ASN A 166 -9.62 -23.93 -10.52
N ASP A 167 -10.21 -22.75 -10.27
CA ASP A 167 -10.75 -21.87 -11.33
C ASP A 167 -9.70 -20.86 -11.80
N CYS A 168 -9.60 -20.64 -13.12
CA CYS A 168 -8.68 -19.68 -13.74
C CYS A 168 -9.30 -18.29 -13.85
N TRP A 169 -9.28 -17.54 -12.75
CA TRP A 169 -9.68 -16.13 -12.71
C TRP A 169 -8.70 -15.24 -13.48
N TRP A 170 -9.20 -14.15 -14.05
CA TRP A 170 -8.45 -13.10 -14.76
C TRP A 170 -9.22 -11.76 -14.70
N THR A 171 -8.54 -10.63 -14.98
CA THR A 171 -9.19 -9.32 -15.03
C THR A 171 -9.55 -8.88 -16.46
N LEU A 172 -10.80 -8.47 -16.66
CA LEU A 172 -11.27 -7.83 -17.89
C LEU A 172 -11.19 -6.32 -17.73
N ALA A 173 -10.32 -5.68 -18.52
CA ALA A 173 -10.33 -4.22 -18.66
C ALA A 173 -11.61 -3.77 -19.38
N LEU A 174 -12.33 -2.80 -18.80
CA LEU A 174 -13.56 -2.27 -19.36
C LEU A 174 -13.27 -1.19 -20.40
N ALA A 175 -14.04 -1.18 -21.49
CA ALA A 175 -14.00 -0.10 -22.46
C ALA A 175 -14.83 1.09 -21.95
N GLY A 176 -14.16 2.19 -21.62
CA GLY A 176 -14.78 3.39 -21.05
C GLY A 176 -14.12 3.78 -19.74
N GLU A 177 -14.78 4.67 -18.99
CA GLU A 177 -14.39 5.06 -17.64
C GLU A 177 -15.50 4.64 -16.69
N PHE A 178 -15.18 3.83 -15.68
CA PHE A 178 -16.10 3.31 -14.69
C PHE A 178 -15.62 3.71 -13.30
N GLU A 179 -16.56 4.10 -12.43
CA GLU A 179 -16.26 4.34 -11.01
C GLU A 179 -16.05 3.01 -10.29
N ASP A 180 -15.16 3.00 -9.30
CA ASP A 180 -14.99 1.84 -8.43
C ASP A 180 -16.27 1.63 -7.59
N THR A 181 -16.77 0.39 -7.57
CA THR A 181 -18.00 0.03 -6.87
C THR A 181 -17.77 -0.79 -5.60
N VAL A 182 -16.51 -1.09 -5.28
CA VAL A 182 -16.13 -1.96 -4.15
C VAL A 182 -15.53 -1.15 -2.99
N ASP A 183 -16.32 -0.87 -1.96
CA ASP A 183 -15.91 -0.10 -0.77
C ASP A 183 -15.07 -0.89 0.28
N ASN A 184 -14.92 -2.21 0.12
CA ASN A 184 -14.48 -3.14 1.20
C ASN A 184 -13.19 -3.94 0.90
N TYR A 185 -12.26 -3.36 0.14
CA TYR A 185 -10.86 -3.74 0.35
C TYR A 185 -10.34 -2.86 1.50
N PRO A 186 -9.65 -3.40 2.53
CA PRO A 186 -8.82 -2.52 3.35
C PRO A 186 -7.98 -1.72 2.36
N PRO A 187 -7.87 -0.38 2.51
CA PRO A 187 -7.22 0.42 1.51
C PRO A 187 -5.87 -0.22 1.22
N VAL A 188 -5.67 -0.60 -0.04
CA VAL A 188 -4.39 -1.08 -0.60
C VAL A 188 -3.28 -0.05 -0.32
N ASN A 189 -3.68 1.13 0.15
CA ASN A 189 -2.87 2.25 0.55
C ASN A 189 -2.64 2.36 2.07
N THR A 190 -2.67 1.33 2.89
CA THR A 190 -2.09 1.45 4.25
C THR A 190 -1.07 0.37 4.52
N THR A 191 0.15 0.75 4.89
CA THR A 191 1.15 -0.15 5.49
C THR A 191 1.32 0.20 6.97
N VAL A 192 2.12 -0.58 7.67
CA VAL A 192 2.57 -0.27 9.02
C VAL A 192 4.06 0.04 8.97
N VAL A 193 4.46 1.23 9.41
CA VAL A 193 5.87 1.57 9.62
C VAL A 193 6.16 1.59 11.12
N ARG A 194 7.29 1.01 11.50
CA ARG A 194 7.77 0.96 12.87
C ARG A 194 8.78 2.07 13.12
N GLU A 195 8.43 3.00 14.01
CA GLU A 195 9.40 3.90 14.64
C GLU A 195 9.51 3.50 16.12
N ASP A 196 10.68 3.03 16.52
CA ASP A 196 10.97 2.49 17.85
C ASP A 196 10.01 1.33 18.27
N ASP A 197 9.29 1.48 19.38
CA ASP A 197 8.32 0.51 19.91
C ASP A 197 6.88 0.76 19.41
N ASN A 198 6.67 1.76 18.52
CA ASN A 198 5.35 2.17 18.06
C ASN A 198 5.08 1.71 16.62
N ILE A 199 3.80 1.38 16.38
CA ILE A 199 3.24 0.90 15.12
C ILE A 199 2.35 2.02 14.57
N TYR A 200 2.67 2.54 13.38
CA TYR A 200 1.87 3.58 12.74
C TYR A 200 1.23 3.05 11.46
N PRO A 201 -0.10 3.18 11.28
CA PRO A 201 -0.70 3.03 9.97
C PRO A 201 -0.22 4.18 9.10
N VAL A 202 0.37 3.86 7.97
CA VAL A 202 0.90 4.84 7.01
C VAL A 202 0.13 4.70 5.71
N GLU A 203 -0.53 5.79 5.33
CA GLU A 203 -1.19 5.92 4.04
C GLU A 203 -0.11 5.88 2.93
N LEU A 204 -0.21 4.95 1.99
CA LEU A 204 0.77 4.67 0.92
C LEU A 204 0.55 5.56 -0.31
N ASP A 205 -0.21 6.63 -0.16
CA ASP A 205 -0.51 7.62 -1.17
C ASP A 205 0.40 8.85 -1.07
N ASP A 206 1.27 8.91 -0.05
CA ASP A 206 2.32 9.93 0.08
C ASP A 206 3.75 9.37 -0.05
N TYR A 207 4.68 10.28 -0.35
CA TYR A 207 6.10 9.96 -0.50
C TYR A 207 6.73 9.37 0.77
N ASN A 208 6.29 9.83 1.95
CA ASN A 208 6.90 9.44 3.21
C ASN A 208 6.65 7.97 3.52
N GLY A 209 5.44 7.46 3.26
CA GLY A 209 5.13 6.05 3.40
C GLY A 209 5.80 5.16 2.37
N LEU A 210 5.71 5.55 1.09
CA LEU A 210 6.23 4.73 -0.01
C LEU A 210 7.76 4.63 -0.03
N SER A 211 8.46 5.70 0.34
CA SER A 211 9.94 5.72 0.34
C SER A 211 10.57 4.77 1.37
N GLN A 212 9.80 4.39 2.39
CA GLN A 212 10.28 3.54 3.48
C GLN A 212 9.97 2.06 3.27
N ILE A 213 9.23 1.67 2.22
CA ILE A 213 8.83 0.27 2.00
C ILE A 213 10.08 -0.61 1.87
N PRO A 214 10.37 -1.48 2.85
CA PRO A 214 11.56 -2.31 2.80
C PRO A 214 11.34 -3.57 1.99
N PHE A 215 12.42 -4.09 1.41
CA PHE A 215 12.50 -5.45 0.92
C PHE A 215 13.79 -6.10 1.42
N MET A 216 13.78 -7.43 1.40
CA MET A 216 14.91 -8.28 1.75
C MET A 216 15.16 -9.29 0.64
N THR A 217 16.43 -9.58 0.38
CA THR A 217 16.88 -10.70 -0.42
C THR A 217 17.83 -11.58 0.38
N ARG A 218 17.65 -12.90 0.32
CA ARG A 218 18.56 -13.89 0.94
C ARG A 218 18.70 -15.14 0.11
N VAL A 219 19.75 -15.91 0.39
CA VAL A 219 19.92 -17.24 -0.16
C VAL A 219 19.96 -18.25 0.97
N PHE A 220 19.21 -19.33 0.83
CA PHE A 220 19.28 -20.48 1.73
C PHE A 220 19.17 -21.78 0.95
N THR A 221 19.53 -22.87 1.62
CA THR A 221 19.32 -24.21 1.10
C THR A 221 18.45 -25.02 2.06
N GLN A 222 17.54 -25.84 1.52
CA GLN A 222 16.55 -26.56 2.31
C GLN A 222 16.31 -27.98 1.79
N SER A 223 16.12 -28.93 2.71
CA SER A 223 15.58 -30.26 2.39
C SER A 223 14.06 -30.24 2.33
N HIS A 224 13.48 -30.84 1.29
CA HIS A 224 12.05 -31.11 1.23
C HIS A 224 11.55 -32.21 2.17
N PHE A 225 12.45 -33.09 2.59
CA PHE A 225 12.08 -34.30 3.30
C PHE A 225 11.98 -34.03 4.80
N ASN A 226 12.98 -33.36 5.36
CA ASN A 226 13.05 -33.08 6.79
C ASN A 226 13.07 -31.59 7.13
N TRP A 227 12.90 -30.71 6.14
CA TRP A 227 12.79 -29.26 6.32
C TRP A 227 14.02 -28.60 6.93
N LYS A 228 15.17 -29.29 6.95
CA LYS A 228 16.45 -28.75 7.38
C LYS A 228 16.82 -27.57 6.47
N LEU A 229 16.89 -26.37 7.05
CA LEU A 229 17.22 -25.12 6.39
C LEU A 229 18.60 -24.62 6.84
N VAL A 230 19.41 -24.15 5.91
CA VAL A 230 20.69 -23.47 6.18
C VAL A 230 20.83 -22.23 5.32
N GLU A 231 21.04 -21.09 5.97
CA GLU A 231 21.25 -19.80 5.32
C GLU A 231 22.69 -19.67 4.81
N LEU A 232 22.84 -19.04 3.64
CA LEU A 232 24.10 -18.93 2.90
C LEU A 232 24.70 -17.51 3.05
N GLY A 233 24.66 -16.99 4.27
CA GLY A 233 25.08 -15.63 4.62
C GLY A 233 23.92 -14.79 5.14
N ALA A 234 24.20 -13.54 5.47
CA ALA A 234 23.20 -12.61 6.00
C ALA A 234 22.21 -12.18 4.90
N PRO A 235 20.94 -11.92 5.26
CA PRO A 235 20.00 -11.21 4.41
C PRO A 235 20.52 -9.82 4.04
N ILE A 236 20.11 -9.33 2.87
CA ILE A 236 20.46 -8.01 2.35
C ILE A 236 19.15 -7.26 2.14
N THR A 237 19.06 -6.03 2.64
CA THR A 237 17.83 -5.24 2.65
C THR A 237 17.99 -3.95 1.83
N GLY A 238 16.87 -3.45 1.30
CA GLY A 238 16.77 -2.19 0.57
C GLY A 238 15.36 -1.63 0.65
N THR A 239 15.08 -0.53 -0.05
CA THR A 239 13.73 0.06 -0.13
C THR A 239 13.24 0.23 -1.57
N LEU A 240 11.98 0.65 -1.75
CA LEU A 240 11.39 0.93 -3.07
C LEU A 240 12.29 1.86 -3.91
N GLY A 241 12.59 1.43 -5.13
CA GLY A 241 13.47 2.12 -6.08
C GLY A 241 14.97 1.91 -5.85
N GLN A 242 15.37 1.19 -4.80
CA GLN A 242 16.78 0.87 -4.56
C GLN A 242 17.21 -0.43 -5.22
N THR A 243 18.40 -0.41 -5.82
CA THR A 243 19.14 -1.61 -6.24
C THR A 243 20.16 -1.98 -5.17
N VAL A 244 20.06 -3.20 -4.63
CA VAL A 244 21.03 -3.77 -3.69
C VAL A 244 21.99 -4.69 -4.42
N GLU A 245 23.29 -4.56 -4.11
CA GLU A 245 24.30 -5.52 -4.56
C GLU A 245 24.33 -6.72 -3.60
N ALA A 246 23.92 -7.88 -4.11
CA ALA A 246 23.78 -9.08 -3.31
C ALA A 246 24.98 -10.02 -3.52
N ASN A 247 25.98 -9.94 -2.63
CA ASN A 247 27.23 -10.69 -2.73
C ASN A 247 27.46 -11.56 -1.49
N TRP A 248 27.09 -12.84 -1.57
CA TRP A 248 27.30 -13.80 -0.50
C TRP A 248 28.64 -14.52 -0.68
N THR A 249 29.65 -14.15 0.11
CA THR A 249 30.99 -14.76 0.06
C THR A 249 31.42 -15.43 1.37
N ASP A 250 30.72 -15.17 2.48
CA ASP A 250 31.00 -15.81 3.78
C ASP A 250 30.21 -17.11 3.94
N ILE A 251 30.24 -17.93 2.89
CA ILE A 251 29.55 -19.21 2.84
C ILE A 251 30.45 -20.24 3.53
N GLN A 252 30.41 -20.29 4.86
CA GLN A 252 31.22 -21.22 5.66
C GLN A 252 30.39 -22.41 6.15
N GLY A 253 30.92 -23.62 5.95
CA GLY A 253 30.40 -24.84 6.58
C GLY A 253 29.03 -25.28 6.05
N LEU A 254 28.92 -25.37 4.73
CA LEU A 254 27.73 -25.89 4.08
C LEU A 254 27.36 -27.28 4.61
N VAL A 255 26.04 -27.53 4.64
CA VAL A 255 25.46 -28.81 5.05
C VAL A 255 26.10 -29.94 4.25
N GLU A 256 26.68 -30.92 4.95
CA GLU A 256 26.81 -32.25 4.37
C GLU A 256 25.40 -32.84 4.29
N TRP A 257 24.84 -32.89 3.09
CA TRP A 257 23.54 -33.50 2.84
C TRP A 257 23.66 -35.01 3.02
N LEU A 258 22.95 -35.55 4.00
CA LEU A 258 22.96 -36.97 4.31
C LEU A 258 21.88 -37.72 3.52
N ASP A 259 21.99 -39.06 3.47
CA ASP A 259 20.94 -39.93 2.90
C ASP A 259 19.56 -39.61 3.48
N GLU A 260 19.48 -39.31 4.77
CA GLU A 260 18.23 -38.98 5.45
C GLU A 260 17.67 -37.60 5.06
N ASP A 261 18.51 -36.68 4.61
CA ASP A 261 18.08 -35.34 4.18
C ASP A 261 17.52 -35.34 2.74
N THR A 262 17.89 -36.33 1.92
CA THR A 262 17.62 -36.38 0.47
C THR A 262 16.79 -37.61 0.05
N ASN A 263 16.26 -38.35 1.03
CA ASN A 263 15.60 -39.64 0.82
C ASN A 263 16.47 -40.60 -0.02
N SER A 264 17.67 -40.89 0.46
CA SER A 264 18.71 -41.69 -0.24
C SER A 264 19.09 -41.11 -1.61
N PHE A 265 19.28 -39.79 -1.68
CA PHE A 265 19.61 -39.05 -2.90
C PHE A 265 18.61 -39.25 -4.04
N SER A 266 17.34 -39.50 -3.71
CA SER A 266 16.25 -39.55 -4.69
C SER A 266 15.53 -38.22 -4.86
N GLN A 267 15.74 -37.27 -3.94
CA GLN A 267 15.19 -35.92 -4.00
C GLN A 267 16.30 -34.88 -3.90
N ASP A 268 16.21 -33.87 -4.77
CA ASP A 268 17.15 -32.75 -4.80
C ASP A 268 16.88 -31.79 -3.64
N PRO A 269 17.92 -31.32 -2.91
CA PRO A 269 17.76 -30.19 -2.01
C PRO A 269 17.49 -28.91 -2.81
N TYR A 270 16.78 -27.98 -2.18
CA TYR A 270 16.54 -26.65 -2.73
C TYR A 270 17.71 -25.74 -2.42
N LEU A 271 18.15 -24.98 -3.42
CA LEU A 271 18.95 -23.77 -3.26
C LEU A 271 18.06 -22.63 -3.73
N VAL A 272 17.68 -21.74 -2.82
CA VAL A 272 16.65 -20.73 -3.05
C VAL A 272 17.26 -19.34 -2.96
N LEU A 273 17.02 -18.51 -3.99
CA LEU A 273 17.05 -17.07 -3.84
C LEU A 273 15.65 -16.61 -3.44
N GLN A 274 15.52 -15.99 -2.27
CA GLN A 274 14.26 -15.49 -1.76
C GLN A 274 14.28 -13.96 -1.76
N MET A 275 13.20 -13.36 -2.23
CA MET A 275 12.89 -11.94 -2.11
C MET A 275 11.59 -11.79 -1.31
N SER A 276 11.59 -10.96 -0.28
CA SER A 276 10.42 -10.74 0.59
C SER A 276 10.36 -9.30 1.08
N ASP A 277 9.28 -8.96 1.79
CA ASP A 277 9.35 -7.81 2.68
C ASP A 277 10.18 -8.14 3.90
N ASP A 278 10.87 -7.14 4.42
CA ASP A 278 11.72 -7.26 5.59
C ASP A 278 10.85 -7.30 6.87
N GLU A 279 10.09 -8.39 7.04
CA GLU A 279 9.22 -8.69 8.18
C GLU A 279 7.92 -7.87 8.30
N ILE A 280 7.57 -6.99 7.34
CA ILE A 280 6.33 -6.17 7.37
C ILE A 280 5.07 -7.02 7.59
N LEU A 281 4.96 -8.20 6.97
CA LEU A 281 3.78 -9.09 7.16
C LEU A 281 3.58 -9.52 8.61
N SER A 282 4.70 -9.78 9.31
CA SER A 282 4.66 -10.40 10.63
C SER A 282 4.03 -9.45 11.64
N GLU A 283 4.10 -8.14 11.36
CA GLU A 283 3.50 -7.07 12.16
C GLU A 283 2.07 -6.73 11.72
N GLY A 284 1.71 -6.98 10.46
CA GLY A 284 0.37 -6.77 9.92
C GLY A 284 -0.64 -7.88 10.21
N LEU A 285 -0.21 -9.01 10.79
CA LEU A 285 -1.06 -10.16 11.09
C LEU A 285 -1.46 -10.21 12.57
N PRO A 286 -2.76 -10.28 12.90
CA PRO A 286 -3.21 -10.47 14.28
C PRO A 286 -2.59 -11.72 14.92
N SER A 287 -2.36 -11.68 16.23
CA SER A 287 -1.75 -12.80 16.96
C SER A 287 -2.55 -14.12 16.91
N ASP A 288 -3.83 -14.06 16.53
CA ASP A 288 -4.74 -15.18 16.33
C ASP A 288 -4.98 -15.53 14.85
N ALA A 289 -4.15 -15.00 13.94
CA ALA A 289 -4.25 -15.24 12.52
C ALA A 289 -4.23 -16.75 12.17
N ALA A 290 -5.27 -17.20 11.47
CA ALA A 290 -5.44 -18.56 10.99
C ALA A 290 -4.57 -18.86 9.75
N VAL A 291 -4.46 -20.14 9.39
CA VAL A 291 -3.86 -20.53 8.10
C VAL A 291 -4.69 -19.92 6.97
N GLY A 292 -4.07 -19.02 6.19
CA GLY A 292 -4.75 -18.30 5.12
C GLY A 292 -5.20 -16.88 5.47
N ASP A 293 -4.94 -16.42 6.70
CA ASP A 293 -5.06 -14.99 7.03
C ASP A 293 -3.89 -14.25 6.39
N LEU A 294 -4.23 -13.16 5.70
CA LEU A 294 -3.30 -12.35 4.93
C LEU A 294 -3.24 -11.00 5.65
N GLY A 295 -2.05 -10.61 6.11
CA GLY A 295 -1.82 -9.28 6.66
C GLY A 295 -1.93 -8.22 5.56
N TYR A 296 -1.37 -7.04 5.76
CA TYR A 296 -1.25 -6.05 4.69
C TYR A 296 -0.59 -6.68 3.45
N VAL A 297 -1.29 -6.67 2.32
CA VAL A 297 -0.92 -7.39 1.10
C VAL A 297 -0.25 -6.42 0.13
N GLY A 298 1.08 -6.38 0.14
CA GLY A 298 1.87 -5.69 -0.88
C GLY A 298 2.06 -6.53 -2.15
N TYR A 299 1.94 -5.90 -3.31
CA TYR A 299 2.41 -6.41 -4.60
C TYR A 299 3.79 -5.83 -4.88
N TYR A 300 4.75 -6.69 -5.10
CA TYR A 300 6.13 -6.31 -5.34
C TYR A 300 6.49 -6.60 -6.79
N THR A 301 7.26 -5.71 -7.41
CA THR A 301 7.95 -5.99 -8.67
C THR A 301 9.44 -5.94 -8.40
N PHE A 302 10.13 -7.04 -8.69
CA PHE A 302 11.57 -7.14 -8.50
C PHE A 302 12.30 -7.39 -9.81
N THR A 303 13.41 -6.74 -10.03
CA THR A 303 14.35 -7.08 -11.10
C THR A 303 15.65 -7.55 -10.49
N TYR A 304 16.14 -8.69 -10.95
CA TYR A 304 17.47 -9.19 -10.59
C TYR A 304 18.33 -9.41 -11.82
N THR A 305 19.63 -9.14 -11.69
CA THR A 305 20.60 -9.41 -12.76
C THR A 305 21.04 -10.87 -12.76
N ASP A 306 21.84 -11.26 -13.75
CA ASP A 306 22.43 -12.60 -13.82
C ASP A 306 22.98 -13.07 -12.46
N ILE A 307 22.51 -14.23 -12.01
CA ILE A 307 22.97 -14.86 -10.77
C ILE A 307 24.20 -15.68 -11.10
N THR A 308 25.34 -15.29 -10.55
CA THR A 308 26.60 -16.03 -10.70
C THR A 308 26.87 -16.87 -9.46
N ILE A 309 27.09 -18.17 -9.64
CA ILE A 309 27.36 -19.12 -8.56
C ILE A 309 28.69 -19.79 -8.81
N ASN A 310 29.61 -19.65 -7.85
CA ASN A 310 30.91 -20.32 -7.87
C ASN A 310 30.93 -21.42 -6.83
N SER A 311 31.28 -22.64 -7.23
CA SER A 311 31.44 -23.80 -6.34
C SER A 311 32.78 -24.48 -6.60
N GLU A 312 33.52 -24.82 -5.53
CA GLU A 312 34.83 -25.45 -5.65
C GLU A 312 34.71 -26.84 -6.28
N GLY A 313 35.47 -27.08 -7.36
CA GLY A 313 35.45 -28.36 -8.08
C GLY A 313 34.42 -28.44 -9.21
N PHE A 314 33.63 -27.38 -9.43
CA PHE A 314 32.62 -27.29 -10.49
C PHE A 314 32.82 -26.05 -11.36
N ASP A 315 32.27 -26.08 -12.58
CA ASP A 315 32.23 -24.90 -13.44
C ASP A 315 31.26 -23.84 -12.88
N THR A 316 31.58 -22.56 -13.06
CA THR A 316 30.70 -21.44 -12.68
C THR A 316 29.36 -21.55 -13.39
N VAL A 317 28.27 -21.38 -12.64
CA VAL A 317 26.92 -21.32 -13.19
C VAL A 317 26.49 -19.86 -13.27
N VAL A 318 25.93 -19.48 -14.42
CA VAL A 318 25.30 -18.18 -14.64
C VAL A 318 23.84 -18.41 -15.01
N ILE A 319 22.94 -17.92 -14.17
CA ILE A 319 21.50 -17.96 -14.39
C ILE A 319 21.10 -16.57 -14.90
N PRO A 320 20.41 -16.46 -16.06
CA PRO A 320 19.98 -15.17 -16.58
C PRO A 320 19.14 -14.39 -15.57
N GLY A 321 19.35 -13.07 -15.54
CA GLY A 321 18.49 -12.16 -14.80
C GLY A 321 17.06 -12.12 -15.34
N ASP A 322 16.14 -11.66 -14.50
CA ASP A 322 14.72 -11.59 -14.82
C ASP A 322 14.03 -10.44 -14.07
N THR A 323 12.84 -10.08 -14.55
CA THR A 323 11.91 -9.17 -13.87
C THR A 323 10.68 -9.95 -13.45
N ILE A 324 10.44 -9.98 -12.15
CA ILE A 324 9.29 -10.63 -11.54
C ILE A 324 8.25 -9.55 -11.25
N GLU A 325 7.21 -9.49 -12.07
CA GLU A 325 6.15 -8.50 -11.96
C GLU A 325 5.03 -8.97 -11.04
N ASN A 326 4.48 -8.04 -10.25
CA ASN A 326 3.27 -8.22 -9.44
C ASN A 326 3.30 -9.46 -8.53
N CYS A 327 4.48 -9.83 -8.01
CA CYS A 327 4.58 -10.94 -7.08
C CYS A 327 3.97 -10.54 -5.73
N ARG A 328 3.04 -11.38 -5.28
CA ARG A 328 2.33 -11.15 -4.03
C ARG A 328 3.02 -11.91 -2.93
N LEU A 329 3.09 -11.27 -1.78
CA LEU A 329 3.46 -12.00 -0.59
C LEU A 329 2.36 -12.98 -0.15
N VAL A 330 2.77 -14.25 -0.02
CA VAL A 330 1.91 -15.32 0.49
C VAL A 330 2.41 -15.74 1.88
N PRO A 331 1.71 -15.36 2.96
CA PRO A 331 1.99 -15.92 4.27
C PRO A 331 1.59 -17.41 4.29
N LYS A 332 2.54 -18.25 4.71
CA LYS A 332 2.42 -19.66 5.02
C LYS A 332 2.35 -19.80 6.54
N ASN A 333 1.24 -20.34 7.06
CA ASN A 333 1.14 -20.74 8.46
C ASN A 333 1.52 -22.21 8.57
N GLU A 334 2.70 -22.47 9.15
CA GLU A 334 3.25 -23.81 9.32
C GLU A 334 3.49 -24.05 10.82
N GLY A 335 2.67 -24.91 11.43
CA GLY A 335 2.89 -25.35 12.82
C GLY A 335 2.72 -24.26 13.89
N GLY A 336 1.94 -23.21 13.62
CA GLY A 336 1.71 -22.11 14.57
C GLY A 336 2.72 -20.97 14.46
N TRP A 337 3.51 -20.93 13.37
CA TRP A 337 4.36 -19.81 13.01
C TRP A 337 3.98 -19.29 11.62
N ILE A 338 4.03 -17.97 11.44
CA ILE A 338 3.72 -17.29 10.18
C ILE A 338 5.04 -17.03 9.47
N SER A 339 5.22 -17.58 8.29
CA SER A 339 6.36 -17.32 7.41
C SER A 339 5.85 -16.84 6.06
N GLY A 340 6.66 -16.20 5.22
CA GLY A 340 6.21 -15.77 3.90
C GLY A 340 7.36 -15.23 3.08
N ALA A 341 7.20 -15.30 1.76
CA ALA A 341 8.10 -14.67 0.80
C ALA A 341 7.26 -14.06 -0.32
N ALA A 342 7.74 -12.97 -0.91
CA ALA A 342 7.09 -12.40 -2.09
C ALA A 342 7.42 -13.26 -3.31
N TYR A 343 8.66 -13.75 -3.38
CA TYR A 343 9.12 -14.64 -4.42
C TYR A 343 10.25 -15.56 -3.94
N GLU A 344 10.21 -16.82 -4.40
CA GLU A 344 11.23 -17.84 -4.12
C GLU A 344 11.66 -18.48 -5.45
N TYR A 345 12.91 -18.27 -5.85
CA TYR A 345 13.46 -18.94 -7.03
C TYR A 345 14.30 -20.14 -6.61
N ASN A 346 13.82 -21.33 -6.94
CA ASN A 346 14.60 -22.56 -6.77
C ASN A 346 15.63 -22.69 -7.90
N LEU A 347 16.90 -22.49 -7.55
CA LEU A 347 18.05 -22.52 -8.45
C LEU A 347 18.50 -23.95 -8.80
N SER A 348 18.15 -24.94 -7.98
CA SER A 348 18.64 -26.33 -8.10
C SER A 348 18.37 -26.97 -9.47
N PRO A 349 17.17 -26.88 -10.07
CA PRO A 349 16.90 -27.47 -11.38
C PRO A 349 17.79 -26.89 -12.50
N TYR A 350 17.99 -25.57 -12.47
CA TYR A 350 18.81 -24.88 -13.48
C TYR A 350 20.28 -25.28 -13.38
N ILE A 351 20.83 -25.33 -12.16
CA ILE A 351 22.21 -25.77 -11.90
C ILE A 351 22.41 -27.20 -12.40
N LYS A 352 21.49 -28.09 -12.03
CA LYS A 352 21.53 -29.51 -12.40
C LYS A 352 21.49 -29.71 -13.91
N GLN A 353 20.61 -28.99 -14.60
CA GLN A 353 20.51 -29.03 -16.06
C GLN A 353 21.75 -28.47 -16.74
N THR A 354 22.27 -27.34 -16.27
CA THR A 354 23.42 -26.63 -16.87
C THR A 354 24.69 -27.47 -16.80
N LEU A 355 24.93 -28.11 -15.66
CA LEU A 355 26.14 -28.88 -15.40
C LEU A 355 25.97 -30.39 -15.67
N GLY A 356 24.74 -30.85 -15.94
CA GLY A 356 24.43 -32.27 -16.16
C GLY A 356 24.63 -33.15 -14.93
N LEU A 357 24.29 -32.63 -13.75
CA LEU A 357 24.53 -33.30 -12.46
C LEU A 357 23.41 -34.30 -12.13
N ASP A 358 23.76 -35.36 -11.40
CA ASP A 358 22.78 -36.13 -10.62
C ASP A 358 22.55 -35.50 -9.23
N THR A 359 21.66 -36.10 -8.42
CA THR A 359 21.32 -35.57 -7.09
C THR A 359 22.50 -35.58 -6.12
N VAL A 360 23.38 -36.58 -6.19
CA VAL A 360 24.58 -36.66 -5.34
C VAL A 360 25.53 -35.52 -5.71
N GLN A 361 25.76 -35.33 -7.00
CA GLN A 361 26.63 -34.28 -7.50
C GLN A 361 26.06 -32.87 -7.26
N LEU A 362 24.73 -32.70 -7.29
CA LEU A 362 24.08 -31.45 -6.88
C LEU A 362 24.29 -31.16 -5.39
N CYS A 363 24.21 -32.17 -4.53
CA CYS A 363 24.52 -32.02 -3.10
C CYS A 363 25.97 -31.59 -2.92
N GLU A 364 26.92 -32.25 -3.61
CA GLU A 364 28.34 -31.87 -3.60
C GLU A 364 28.55 -30.45 -4.13
N PHE A 365 27.86 -30.04 -5.20
CA PHE A 365 27.92 -28.68 -5.73
C PHE A 365 27.47 -27.67 -4.67
N ILE A 366 26.32 -27.89 -4.04
CA ILE A 366 25.78 -27.01 -3.00
C ILE A 366 26.73 -26.96 -1.81
N SER A 367 27.29 -28.11 -1.38
CA SER A 367 28.24 -28.19 -0.26
C SER A 367 29.60 -27.54 -0.50
N ASN A 368 29.92 -27.18 -1.75
CA ASN A 368 31.18 -26.52 -2.11
C ASN A 368 30.99 -25.09 -2.65
N ILE A 369 29.80 -24.50 -2.54
CA ILE A 369 29.58 -23.10 -2.95
C ILE A 369 30.52 -22.16 -2.19
N THR A 370 31.23 -21.32 -2.94
CA THR A 370 32.17 -20.32 -2.43
C THR A 370 31.63 -18.90 -2.55
N SER A 371 30.79 -18.64 -3.55
CA SER A 371 30.10 -17.35 -3.67
C SER A 371 28.83 -17.45 -4.51
N ILE A 372 27.87 -16.59 -4.18
CA ILE A 372 26.70 -16.28 -5.00
C ILE A 372 26.63 -14.75 -5.13
N SER A 373 26.47 -14.25 -6.35
CA SER A 373 26.36 -12.81 -6.60
C SER A 373 25.25 -12.47 -7.59
N THR A 374 24.46 -11.44 -7.27
CA THR A 374 23.50 -10.78 -8.17
C THR A 374 23.26 -9.33 -7.71
N THR A 375 22.38 -8.61 -8.38
CA THR A 375 21.76 -7.39 -7.88
C THR A 375 20.25 -7.60 -7.84
N VAL A 376 19.57 -6.96 -6.90
CA VAL A 376 18.11 -7.00 -6.80
C VAL A 376 17.60 -5.58 -6.66
N THR A 377 16.58 -5.21 -7.43
CA THR A 377 15.90 -3.93 -7.37
C THR A 377 14.45 -4.15 -7.02
N LEU A 378 13.90 -3.40 -6.05
CA LEU A 378 12.45 -3.28 -5.88
C LEU A 378 11.95 -2.18 -6.81
N ASP A 379 11.42 -2.55 -7.96
CA ASP A 379 11.03 -1.61 -9.02
C ASP A 379 9.68 -0.94 -8.75
N ALA A 380 8.75 -1.70 -8.17
CA ALA A 380 7.42 -1.19 -7.85
C ALA A 380 6.82 -1.86 -6.61
N TYR A 381 5.99 -1.11 -5.90
CA TYR A 381 5.14 -1.58 -4.81
C TYR A 381 3.70 -1.14 -5.07
N ASN A 382 2.75 -2.09 -5.13
CA ASN A 382 1.35 -1.83 -5.47
C ASN A 382 1.17 -1.01 -6.76
N GLY A 383 2.04 -1.25 -7.75
CA GLY A 383 2.05 -0.51 -9.02
C GLY A 383 2.72 0.87 -8.96
N VAL A 384 3.09 1.36 -7.78
CA VAL A 384 3.87 2.60 -7.63
C VAL A 384 5.34 2.32 -7.95
N THR A 385 5.84 2.94 -9.01
CA THR A 385 7.21 2.79 -9.48
C THR A 385 8.16 3.78 -8.80
N ALA A 386 9.47 3.55 -8.96
CA ALA A 386 10.50 4.51 -8.57
C ALA A 386 10.32 5.90 -9.23
N ASP A 387 9.85 5.96 -10.47
CA ASP A 387 9.60 7.23 -11.16
C ASP A 387 8.44 7.99 -10.49
N ARG A 388 7.33 7.31 -10.17
CA ARG A 388 6.22 7.93 -9.44
C ARG A 388 6.62 8.34 -8.03
N LEU A 389 7.50 7.58 -7.37
CA LEU A 389 8.04 7.95 -6.06
C LEU A 389 8.83 9.27 -6.13
N GLU A 390 9.63 9.49 -7.16
CA GLU A 390 10.37 10.75 -7.33
C GLU A 390 9.43 11.93 -7.69
N GLU A 391 8.33 11.69 -8.41
CA GLU A 391 7.28 12.70 -8.61
C GLU A 391 6.62 13.10 -7.28
N LEU A 392 6.19 12.11 -6.49
CA LEU A 392 5.58 12.33 -5.18
C LEU A 392 6.53 13.08 -4.22
N LYS A 393 7.82 12.79 -4.30
CA LYS A 393 8.85 13.53 -3.56
C LYS A 393 8.88 15.02 -3.96
N ALA A 394 8.86 15.30 -5.26
CA ALA A 394 8.86 16.68 -5.74
C ALA A 394 7.57 17.42 -5.36
N GLU A 395 6.42 16.74 -5.37
CA GLU A 395 5.14 17.25 -4.89
C GLU A 395 5.21 17.57 -3.38
N ALA A 396 5.76 16.67 -2.57
CA ALA A 396 5.95 16.87 -1.13
C ALA A 396 6.91 18.03 -0.80
N GLU A 397 8.06 18.10 -1.48
CA GLU A 397 9.02 19.20 -1.33
C GLU A 397 8.43 20.56 -1.72
N ALA A 398 7.57 20.58 -2.75
CA ALA A 398 6.88 21.79 -3.18
C ALA A 398 5.79 22.21 -2.17
N ALA A 399 5.03 21.25 -1.63
CA ALA A 399 4.02 21.50 -0.61
C ALA A 399 4.66 22.02 0.69
N GLU A 400 5.75 21.42 1.14
CA GLU A 400 6.51 21.91 2.29
C GLU A 400 7.05 23.33 2.04
N ALA A 401 7.62 23.60 0.87
CA ALA A 401 8.11 24.94 0.53
C ALA A 401 7.00 26.00 0.54
N ALA A 402 5.80 25.65 0.07
CA ALA A 402 4.63 26.53 0.12
C ALA A 402 4.17 26.79 1.57
N ALA A 403 4.11 25.74 2.40
CA ALA A 403 3.78 25.86 3.82
C ALA A 403 4.79 26.75 4.57
N VAL A 404 6.10 26.60 4.28
CA VAL A 404 7.15 27.49 4.81
C VAL A 404 6.92 28.95 4.40
N GLU A 405 6.60 29.22 3.13
CA GLU A 405 6.35 30.59 2.65
C GLU A 405 5.11 31.19 3.31
N GLU A 406 4.05 30.40 3.48
CA GLU A 406 2.82 30.83 4.13
C GLU A 406 3.02 31.15 5.62
N VAL A 407 3.67 30.27 6.38
CA VAL A 407 4.01 30.50 7.80
C VAL A 407 4.91 31.74 7.97
N ASN A 408 5.86 31.96 7.07
CA ASN A 408 6.68 33.18 7.09
C ASN A 408 5.84 34.45 6.88
N GLY A 409 4.83 34.41 6.00
CA GLY A 409 3.90 35.53 5.82
C GLY A 409 3.15 35.89 7.11
N TYR A 410 2.70 34.88 7.86
CA TYR A 410 2.06 35.11 9.17
C TYR A 410 3.05 35.62 10.23
N SER A 411 4.31 35.15 10.21
CA SER A 411 5.37 35.67 11.10
C SER A 411 5.62 37.17 10.89
N GLU A 412 5.61 37.64 9.64
CA GLU A 412 5.72 39.07 9.31
C GLU A 412 4.53 39.89 9.84
N ALA A 413 3.31 39.32 9.79
CA ALA A 413 2.11 39.95 10.34
C ALA A 413 2.19 40.10 11.87
N VAL A 414 2.56 39.04 12.60
CA VAL A 414 2.74 39.07 14.06
C VAL A 414 3.83 40.08 14.46
N SER A 415 4.97 40.10 13.75
CA SER A 415 6.05 41.06 14.01
C SER A 415 5.62 42.52 13.77
N SER A 416 4.77 42.74 12.76
CA SER A 416 4.22 44.07 12.46
C SER A 416 3.24 44.52 13.55
N ALA A 417 2.40 43.62 14.05
CA ALA A 417 1.50 43.89 15.16
C ALA A 417 2.24 44.20 16.47
N GLU A 418 3.30 43.42 16.79
CA GLU A 418 4.17 43.70 17.94
C GLU A 418 4.73 45.12 17.89
N SER A 419 5.11 45.60 16.71
CA SER A 419 5.61 46.96 16.52
C SER A 419 4.55 48.03 16.82
N VAL A 420 3.26 47.76 16.51
CA VAL A 420 2.14 48.69 16.81
C VAL A 420 1.79 48.67 18.29
N VAL A 421 1.69 47.48 18.90
CA VAL A 421 1.38 47.33 20.33
C VAL A 421 2.44 48.02 21.20
N ASN A 422 3.71 47.91 20.83
CA ASN A 422 4.83 48.55 21.54
C ASN A 422 5.02 50.04 21.21
N ASP A 423 4.30 50.61 20.24
CA ASP A 423 4.38 52.05 19.94
C ASP A 423 3.64 52.87 21.01
N GLU A 424 4.36 53.70 21.75
CA GLU A 424 3.79 54.60 22.76
C GLU A 424 2.84 55.66 22.17
N THR A 425 2.89 55.88 20.85
CA THR A 425 2.09 56.88 20.14
C THR A 425 0.83 56.32 19.48
N ALA A 426 0.70 55.00 19.36
CA ALA A 426 -0.48 54.34 18.82
C ALA A 426 -1.66 54.41 19.79
N SER A 427 -2.88 54.55 19.26
CA SER A 427 -4.09 54.54 20.08
C SER A 427 -4.38 53.12 20.61
N ILE A 428 -5.10 53.01 21.74
CA ILE A 428 -5.49 51.70 22.29
C ILE A 428 -6.32 50.89 21.29
N GLU A 429 -7.18 51.54 20.51
CA GLU A 429 -7.95 50.89 19.43
C GLU A 429 -7.06 50.32 18.32
N ASP A 430 -6.00 51.06 17.91
CA ASP A 430 -5.04 50.57 16.92
C ASP A 430 -4.23 49.38 17.46
N LYS A 431 -3.85 49.42 18.75
CA LYS A 431 -3.14 48.32 19.42
C LYS A 431 -4.01 47.06 19.52
N LYS A 432 -5.29 47.24 19.86
CA LYS A 432 -6.27 46.16 19.90
C LYS A 432 -6.44 45.49 18.54
N THR A 433 -6.67 46.30 17.50
CA THR A 433 -6.79 45.78 16.13
C THR A 433 -5.54 45.00 15.74
N ALA A 434 -4.34 45.53 16.05
CA ALA A 434 -3.08 44.84 15.76
C ALA A 434 -2.93 43.52 16.53
N ALA A 435 -3.31 43.46 17.81
CA ALA A 435 -3.24 42.23 18.60
C ALA A 435 -4.24 41.16 18.11
N GLU A 436 -5.46 41.57 17.71
CA GLU A 436 -6.46 40.68 17.11
C GLU A 436 -5.97 40.13 15.75
N ASP A 437 -5.42 40.98 14.88
CA ASP A 437 -4.83 40.57 13.60
C ASP A 437 -3.65 39.59 13.79
N ALA A 438 -2.82 39.80 14.83
CA ALA A 438 -1.72 38.90 15.17
C ALA A 438 -2.22 37.53 15.61
N LEU A 439 -3.30 37.48 16.39
CA LEU A 439 -3.91 36.24 16.86
C LEU A 439 -4.54 35.46 15.70
N GLU A 440 -5.21 36.14 14.78
CA GLU A 440 -5.73 35.52 13.54
C GLU A 440 -4.59 34.96 12.69
N ALA A 441 -3.54 35.75 12.44
CA ALA A 441 -2.36 35.31 11.69
C ALA A 441 -1.67 34.10 12.33
N ALA A 442 -1.49 34.10 13.65
CA ALA A 442 -0.85 32.99 14.35
C ALA A 442 -1.70 31.71 14.33
N ASN A 443 -3.02 31.80 14.44
CA ASN A 443 -3.91 30.64 14.28
C ASN A 443 -3.85 30.07 12.85
N ASN A 444 -3.81 30.94 11.84
CA ASN A 444 -3.64 30.51 10.46
C ASN A 444 -2.26 29.88 10.22
N ALA A 445 -1.21 30.35 10.91
CA ALA A 445 0.12 29.74 10.86
C ALA A 445 0.11 28.31 11.43
N VAL A 446 -0.61 28.07 12.53
CA VAL A 446 -0.75 26.72 13.10
C VAL A 446 -1.48 25.78 12.15
N ALA A 447 -2.55 26.25 11.50
CA ALA A 447 -3.26 25.48 10.50
C ALA A 447 -2.39 25.16 9.28
N ALA A 448 -1.63 26.13 8.77
CA ALA A 448 -0.72 25.93 7.64
C ALA A 448 0.47 25.01 7.96
N ALA A 449 0.84 24.89 9.24
CA ALA A 449 1.92 24.02 9.71
C ALA A 449 1.44 22.59 10.05
N GLU A 450 0.16 22.28 9.92
CA GLU A 450 -0.38 20.95 10.20
C GLU A 450 0.29 19.89 9.30
N GLY A 451 0.78 18.80 9.91
CA GLY A 451 1.54 17.76 9.21
C GLY A 451 3.06 18.00 9.09
N TYR A 452 3.57 19.18 9.46
CA TYR A 452 4.99 19.53 9.37
C TYR A 452 5.58 19.84 10.76
N HIS A 453 6.22 18.84 11.38
CA HIS A 453 6.67 18.93 12.78
C HIS A 453 7.54 20.18 13.07
N ASP A 454 8.53 20.45 12.21
CA ASP A 454 9.46 21.58 12.38
C ASP A 454 8.76 22.94 12.19
N LEU A 455 7.74 23.02 11.34
CA LEU A 455 6.93 24.24 11.14
C LEU A 455 5.97 24.48 12.29
N LEU A 456 5.43 23.40 12.87
CA LEU A 456 4.48 23.47 13.97
C LEU A 456 5.11 24.09 15.24
N GLU A 457 6.39 23.81 15.51
CA GLU A 457 7.13 24.48 16.59
C GLU A 457 7.18 26.01 16.36
N THR A 458 7.48 26.42 15.12
CA THR A 458 7.55 27.84 14.75
C THR A 458 6.18 28.52 14.86
N ALA A 459 5.13 27.88 14.35
CA ALA A 459 3.77 28.41 14.39
C ALA A 459 3.23 28.55 15.84
N ASN A 460 3.54 27.58 16.71
CA ASN A 460 3.17 27.65 18.12
C ASN A 460 3.88 28.80 18.86
N ALA A 461 5.14 29.09 18.52
CA ALA A 461 5.85 30.25 19.08
C ALA A 461 5.20 31.58 18.66
N LEU A 462 4.71 31.67 17.42
CA LEU A 462 3.95 32.84 16.94
C LEU A 462 2.63 32.99 17.73
N LEU A 463 1.94 31.89 18.02
CA LEU A 463 0.71 31.90 18.80
C LEU A 463 0.96 32.34 20.24
N GLU A 464 2.05 31.91 20.87
CA GLU A 464 2.46 32.39 22.19
C GLU A 464 2.69 33.91 22.17
N THR A 465 3.45 34.42 21.19
CA THR A 465 3.67 35.88 21.04
C THR A 465 2.37 36.64 20.82
N ALA A 466 1.47 36.15 19.97
CA ALA A 466 0.19 36.81 19.72
C ALA A 466 -0.70 36.87 20.97
N ASN A 467 -0.69 35.83 21.82
CA ASN A 467 -1.39 35.85 23.09
C ASN A 467 -0.79 36.87 24.07
N GLU A 468 0.54 36.96 24.16
CA GLU A 468 1.22 37.98 25.00
C GLU A 468 0.87 39.42 24.57
N LEU A 469 0.76 39.67 23.27
CA LEU A 469 0.33 40.97 22.74
C LEU A 469 -1.11 41.29 23.16
N ASN A 470 -2.00 40.31 23.09
CA ASN A 470 -3.40 40.49 23.47
C ASN A 470 -3.56 40.75 24.99
N ASP A 471 -2.81 40.03 25.82
CA ASP A 471 -2.74 40.27 27.27
C ASP A 471 -2.23 41.68 27.58
N THR A 472 -1.19 42.13 26.86
CA THR A 472 -0.63 43.49 27.00
C THR A 472 -1.67 44.56 26.67
N VAL A 473 -2.47 44.38 25.61
CA VAL A 473 -3.53 45.34 25.27
C VAL A 473 -4.63 45.35 26.33
N ALA A 474 -5.02 44.18 26.86
CA ALA A 474 -6.04 44.11 27.91
C ALA A 474 -5.61 44.86 29.18
N GLU A 475 -4.34 44.74 29.59
CA GLU A 475 -3.78 45.50 30.72
C GLU A 475 -3.81 47.02 30.45
N LEU A 476 -3.55 47.45 29.21
CA LEU A 476 -3.62 48.86 28.82
C LEU A 476 -5.06 49.40 28.81
N GLU A 477 -6.03 48.61 28.33
CA GLU A 477 -7.45 48.96 28.37
C GLU A 477 -7.95 49.13 29.82
N GLU A 478 -7.55 48.23 30.73
CA GLU A 478 -7.89 48.33 32.15
C GLU A 478 -7.28 49.58 32.80
N ALA A 479 -6.01 49.89 32.50
CA ALA A 479 -5.34 51.08 33.00
C ALA A 479 -5.98 52.39 32.48
N GLU A 480 -6.44 52.44 31.22
CA GLU A 480 -7.15 53.60 30.67
C GLU A 480 -8.51 53.80 31.36
N ALA A 481 -9.26 52.71 31.56
CA ALA A 481 -10.55 52.76 32.26
C ALA A 481 -10.42 53.22 33.72
N GLU A 482 -9.40 52.77 34.44
CA GLU A 482 -9.10 53.25 35.80
C GLU A 482 -8.71 54.74 35.82
N ALA A 483 -7.94 55.20 34.83
CA ALA A 483 -7.55 56.60 34.71
C ALA A 483 -8.75 57.52 34.43
N GLU A 484 -9.72 57.10 33.59
CA GLU A 484 -10.95 57.85 33.35
C GLU A 484 -11.83 57.96 34.62
N LEU A 485 -11.97 56.86 35.39
CA LEU A 485 -12.71 56.85 36.65
C LEU A 485 -12.09 57.77 37.71
N SER A 486 -10.76 57.87 37.76
CA SER A 486 -10.05 58.74 38.71
C SER A 486 -10.19 60.24 38.40
N ASN A 487 -10.48 60.60 37.14
CA ASN A 487 -10.67 62.00 36.72
C ASN A 487 -12.11 62.51 36.91
N GLU A 488 -13.09 61.65 37.19
CA GLU A 488 -14.48 62.04 37.46
C GLU A 488 -14.76 62.34 38.96
N GLU A 489 -13.85 62.02 39.88
CA GLU A 489 -14.04 62.19 41.35
C GLU A 489 -13.44 63.48 41.97
N GLU A 490 -13.33 64.60 41.26
CA GLU A 490 -13.13 65.92 41.92
C GLU A 490 -14.46 66.72 42.05
N PRO A 491 -15.13 66.71 43.22
CA PRO A 491 -16.04 67.79 43.58
C PRO A 491 -15.30 68.87 44.39
N ALA A 492 -15.63 70.11 44.05
CA ALA A 492 -15.09 71.34 44.61
C ALA A 492 -15.12 71.43 46.15
N ALA A 493 -14.07 72.02 46.71
CA ALA A 493 -13.97 72.43 48.10
C ALA A 493 -15.09 73.40 48.50
N ASP A 494 -15.72 73.17 49.66
CA ASP A 494 -16.16 74.26 50.53
C ASP A 494 -16.31 73.85 52.01
N GLU A 495 -16.17 74.86 52.86
CA GLU A 495 -15.83 74.90 54.27
C GLU A 495 -16.81 74.29 55.29
N ASN A 496 -16.25 73.98 56.49
CA ASN A 496 -16.70 74.46 57.82
C ASN A 496 -17.12 73.39 58.87
N GLY A 497 -16.44 73.40 60.03
CA GLY A 497 -17.10 73.32 61.35
C GLY A 497 -17.10 72.00 62.18
N SER A 498 -16.14 71.92 63.12
CA SER A 498 -16.35 71.81 64.60
C SER A 498 -16.89 70.52 65.30
N GLU A 499 -16.04 70.06 66.24
CA GLU A 499 -16.28 69.51 67.61
C GLU A 499 -16.75 68.05 67.89
N ASP A 500 -15.86 67.30 68.59
CA ASP A 500 -16.03 66.43 69.79
C ASP A 500 -17.28 65.51 69.90
N THR A 501 -17.23 64.22 70.29
CA THR A 501 -16.45 63.51 71.33
C THR A 501 -16.68 61.98 71.26
N GLU A 502 -15.74 61.24 71.83
CA GLU A 502 -15.61 59.79 72.15
C GLU A 502 -16.86 58.88 72.31
N THR A 503 -16.79 57.63 71.82
CA THR A 503 -16.48 56.40 72.63
C THR A 503 -16.57 55.09 71.82
N ASP A 504 -15.47 54.31 71.87
CA ASP A 504 -15.34 52.83 72.00
C ASP A 504 -16.42 51.89 71.40
N THR A 505 -16.12 50.88 70.57
CA THR A 505 -15.17 49.77 70.81
C THR A 505 -15.01 48.90 69.52
N ASP A 506 -13.74 48.65 69.14
CA ASP A 506 -13.12 47.33 68.83
C ASP A 506 -13.68 46.43 67.68
N THR A 507 -12.91 45.85 66.73
CA THR A 507 -11.47 45.52 66.66
C THR A 507 -11.05 45.14 65.21
N GLN A 508 -9.81 45.51 64.81
CA GLN A 508 -8.84 44.80 63.92
C GLN A 508 -9.11 44.66 62.41
N THR A 509 -8.17 44.85 61.47
CA THR A 509 -6.73 45.23 61.45
C THR A 509 -6.38 45.57 59.99
N GLU A 510 -5.73 46.69 59.69
CA GLU A 510 -4.81 46.81 58.55
C GLU A 510 -3.87 48.00 58.77
N THR A 511 -2.56 47.74 58.69
CA THR A 511 -1.48 48.69 58.96
C THR A 511 -0.78 49.04 57.66
N GLN A 512 -0.93 50.31 57.27
CA GLN A 512 0.08 51.26 56.76
C GLN A 512 1.34 50.75 56.01
N ALA A 513 1.37 51.07 54.71
CA ALA A 513 2.30 51.95 53.98
C ALA A 513 3.79 52.12 54.40
N GLU A 514 4.67 51.96 53.42
CA GLU A 514 5.81 52.82 53.03
C GLU A 514 6.34 52.25 51.69
N GLY A 515 6.25 52.90 50.53
CA GLY A 515 7.10 54.01 50.09
C GLY A 515 8.36 53.51 49.36
N SER A 516 8.48 53.73 48.04
CA SER A 516 9.75 54.01 47.32
C SER A 516 9.70 53.63 45.83
N SER A 517 9.76 54.65 44.98
CA SER A 517 10.28 54.62 43.61
C SER A 517 11.51 53.72 43.43
N THR A 518 11.50 52.72 42.53
CA THR A 518 12.73 52.15 41.92
C THR A 518 12.40 51.41 40.61
N ILE A 519 12.78 52.01 39.48
CA ILE A 519 13.50 51.43 38.33
C ILE A 519 13.29 49.92 38.07
N VAL A 520 12.66 49.55 36.95
CA VAL A 520 12.94 48.27 36.27
C VAL A 520 13.44 48.57 34.86
N ILE A 521 14.75 48.39 34.69
CA ILE A 521 15.50 48.40 33.43
C ILE A 521 15.60 46.94 32.96
N VAL A 522 15.15 46.71 31.71
CA VAL A 522 15.68 45.77 30.70
C VAL A 522 15.96 44.31 31.13
N VAL A 523 15.12 43.40 30.62
CA VAL A 523 15.52 42.02 30.22
C VAL A 523 14.74 41.62 28.94
N VAL A 524 15.09 42.18 27.76
CA VAL A 524 14.50 41.76 26.46
C VAL A 524 15.58 41.72 25.36
N ILE A 525 16.70 41.03 25.59
CA ILE A 525 17.79 40.91 24.60
C ILE A 525 18.13 39.44 24.26
N VAL A 526 17.47 38.45 24.86
CA VAL A 526 17.89 37.03 24.69
C VAL A 526 17.15 36.30 23.57
N VAL A 527 15.93 36.68 23.21
CA VAL A 527 15.10 35.94 22.21
C VAL A 527 15.51 36.25 20.77
N VAL A 528 15.90 37.49 20.47
CA VAL A 528 16.28 37.96 19.11
C VAL A 528 17.51 37.22 18.54
N VAL A 529 18.43 36.75 19.39
CA VAL A 529 19.66 36.06 18.93
C VAL A 529 19.41 34.59 18.61
N ALA A 530 18.42 33.95 19.26
CA ALA A 530 18.09 32.56 19.00
C ALA A 530 17.33 32.40 17.67
N VAL A 531 16.35 33.26 17.40
CA VAL A 531 15.52 33.21 16.17
C VAL A 531 16.36 33.52 14.91
N VAL A 532 17.24 34.52 14.96
CA VAL A 532 18.12 34.85 13.80
C VAL A 532 19.19 33.77 13.56
N ALA A 533 19.65 33.08 14.60
CA ALA A 533 20.63 31.99 14.46
C ALA A 533 20.01 30.73 13.82
N VAL A 534 18.77 30.40 14.14
CA VAL A 534 18.04 29.28 13.52
C VAL A 534 17.77 29.55 12.04
N VAL A 535 17.33 30.77 11.69
CA VAL A 535 17.12 31.22 10.30
C VAL A 535 18.42 31.19 9.47
N ALA A 536 19.57 31.55 10.05
CA ALA A 536 20.87 31.50 9.36
C ALA A 536 21.40 30.07 9.16
N VAL A 537 21.13 29.15 10.09
CA VAL A 537 21.55 27.73 9.99
C VAL A 537 20.69 26.99 8.96
N LEU A 538 19.39 27.25 8.90
CA LEU A 538 18.49 26.67 7.90
C LEU A 538 18.76 27.22 6.48
N ALA A 539 19.06 28.52 6.35
CA ALA A 539 19.46 29.11 5.06
C ALA A 539 20.85 28.64 4.57
N ALA A 540 21.76 28.24 5.47
CA ALA A 540 23.09 27.75 5.10
C ALA A 540 23.10 26.28 4.66
N LYS A 541 22.15 25.45 5.12
CA LYS A 541 21.99 24.05 4.66
C LYS A 541 21.54 23.96 3.20
N LYS A 542 20.88 24.99 2.65
CA LYS A 542 20.47 25.07 1.22
C LYS A 542 21.61 25.34 0.22
N LYS A 543 22.88 25.48 0.66
CA LYS A 543 24.02 25.84 -0.20
C LYS A 543 25.18 24.85 -0.25
N LYS A 544 24.97 23.57 0.10
CA LYS A 544 25.96 22.52 -0.13
C LYS A 544 25.39 21.31 -0.83
#